data_AF-A0A1I6JPI8-F1
#
_entry.id   AF-A0A1I6JPI8-F1
#
_cell.length_a   1.000
_cell.length_b   1.000
_cell.length_c   1.000
_cell.angle_alpha   90.00
_cell.angle_beta   90.00
_cell.angle_gamma   90.00
#
_symmetry.space_group_name_H-M   'P 1'
#
loop_
_entity.id
_entity.type
_entity.pdbx_description
1 polymer ?
#
loop_
_entity_poly.entity_id
_entity_poly.type
_entity_poly.pdbx_seq_one_letter_code
_entity_poly.pdbx_strand_id
1 'polypeptide(L)'
;MGMNFMLIIDIVVLALGAYLVFSGIRYYKKGDVDNMLITAEERARVSDIQGLSKYLMPKSAIFGAFCVVFGIQGVLSDSQKVVFPKAVNAAFLLAFVVVWIIFSYVIRKAKKTYIH
;
A
#
# COMPACT_ATOMS: atom_id res chain seq x y z
N MET A 1 -1.47 -13.32 28.06
CA MET A 1 -2.31 -12.85 26.94
C MET A 1 -1.44 -12.77 25.71
N GLY A 2 -1.51 -13.78 24.84
CA GLY A 2 -0.77 -13.77 23.58
C GLY A 2 -1.37 -12.71 22.66
N MET A 3 -0.53 -11.92 22.02
CA MET A 3 -0.96 -10.96 21.01
C MET A 3 -1.73 -11.73 19.92
N ASN A 4 -2.99 -11.37 19.69
CA ASN A 4 -3.82 -12.04 18.69
C ASN A 4 -3.16 -11.89 17.32
N PHE A 5 -3.04 -13.00 16.58
CA PHE A 5 -2.43 -13.02 15.26
C PHE A 5 -3.03 -11.98 14.29
N MET A 6 -4.33 -11.72 14.41
CA MET A 6 -5.05 -10.72 13.62
C MET A 6 -4.56 -9.29 13.90
N LEU A 7 -4.37 -8.94 15.18
CA LEU A 7 -3.81 -7.64 15.58
C LEU A 7 -2.38 -7.42 15.07
N ILE A 8 -1.57 -8.49 14.99
CA ILE A 8 -0.22 -8.41 14.40
C ILE A 8 -0.32 -8.06 12.92
N ILE A 9 -1.22 -8.70 12.18
CA ILE A 9 -1.45 -8.41 10.75
C ILE A 9 -1.86 -6.95 10.57
N ASP A 10 -2.79 -6.45 11.38
CA ASP A 10 -3.26 -5.07 11.25
C ASP A 10 -2.16 -4.04 11.54
N ILE A 11 -1.29 -4.30 12.53
CA ILE A 11 -0.12 -3.46 12.80
C ILE A 11 0.85 -3.48 11.62
N VAL A 12 1.10 -4.65 11.03
CA VAL A 12 1.98 -4.77 9.85
C VAL A 12 1.39 -4.01 8.66
N VAL A 13 0.10 -4.14 8.39
CA VAL A 13 -0.60 -3.41 7.32
C VAL A 13 -0.53 -1.91 7.56
N LEU A 14 -0.73 -1.46 8.79
CA LEU A 14 -0.61 -0.04 9.18
C LEU A 14 0.81 0.48 8.96
N ALA A 15 1.83 -0.26 9.40
CA ALA A 15 3.23 0.11 9.25
C ALA A 15 3.65 0.17 7.77
N LEU A 16 3.26 -0.84 6.98
CA LEU A 16 3.51 -0.87 5.53
C LEU A 16 2.75 0.25 4.81
N GLY A 17 1.50 0.52 5.20
CA GLY A 17 0.72 1.63 4.67
C GLY A 17 1.41 2.97 4.91
N ALA A 18 1.84 3.23 6.14
CA ALA A 18 2.54 4.47 6.50
C ALA A 18 3.86 4.60 5.76
N TYR A 19 4.61 3.50 5.61
CA TYR A 19 5.82 3.45 4.80
C TYR A 19 5.54 3.82 3.34
N LEU A 20 4.51 3.25 2.71
CA LEU A 20 4.16 3.53 1.32
C LEU A 20 3.72 4.98 1.10
N VAL A 21 3.02 5.60 2.06
CA VAL A 21 2.69 7.04 2.03
C VAL A 21 3.97 7.87 2.05
N PHE A 22 4.83 7.63 3.04
CA PHE A 22 6.06 8.39 3.21
C PHE A 22 6.99 8.23 2.00
N SER A 23 7.18 6.98 1.58
CA SER A 23 7.96 6.61 0.41
C SER A 23 7.40 7.28 -0.84
N GLY A 24 6.11 7.12 -1.13
CA GLY A 24 5.49 7.72 -2.32
C GLY A 24 5.69 9.24 -2.39
N ILE A 25 5.55 9.97 -1.28
CA ILE A 25 5.81 11.42 -1.26
C ILE A 25 7.30 11.74 -1.45
N ARG A 26 8.19 11.02 -0.76
CA ARG A 26 9.64 11.24 -0.82
C ARG A 26 10.22 10.94 -2.20
N TYR A 27 9.85 9.80 -2.78
CA TYR A 27 10.34 9.35 -4.07
C TYR A 27 9.72 10.12 -5.23
N TYR A 28 8.45 10.55 -5.12
CA TYR A 28 7.85 11.50 -6.06
C TYR A 28 8.65 12.81 -6.15
N LYS A 29 9.03 13.39 -5.01
CA LYS A 29 9.84 14.62 -4.98
C LYS A 29 11.25 14.43 -5.52
N LYS A 30 11.82 13.23 -5.38
CA LYS A 30 13.14 12.89 -5.93
C LYS A 30 13.11 12.54 -7.42
N GLY A 31 11.93 12.34 -8.01
CA GLY A 31 11.80 11.82 -9.37
C GLY A 31 12.31 10.39 -9.52
N ASP A 32 12.25 9.61 -8.44
CA ASP A 32 12.77 8.25 -8.37
C ASP A 32 11.66 7.30 -7.87
N VAL A 33 11.94 6.00 -7.82
CA VAL A 33 11.00 4.99 -7.32
C VAL A 33 11.58 4.19 -6.17
N ASP A 34 10.70 3.73 -5.28
CA ASP A 34 11.09 2.87 -4.17
C ASP A 34 11.48 1.47 -4.68
N ASN A 35 12.60 0.96 -4.18
CA ASN A 35 13.09 -0.38 -4.48
C ASN A 35 12.14 -1.51 -4.03
N MET A 36 11.24 -1.22 -3.08
CA MET A 36 10.17 -2.14 -2.67
C MET A 36 9.14 -2.37 -3.77
N LEU A 37 8.91 -1.38 -4.63
CA LEU A 37 7.90 -1.45 -5.70
C LEU A 37 8.51 -1.90 -7.04
N ILE A 38 9.74 -1.47 -7.30
CA ILE A 38 10.50 -1.76 -8.51
C ILE A 38 11.87 -2.25 -8.07
N THR A 39 12.22 -3.50 -8.37
CA THR A 39 13.51 -4.05 -7.91
C THR A 39 14.68 -3.32 -8.56
N ALA A 40 15.89 -3.44 -8.00
CA ALA A 40 17.09 -2.82 -8.59
C ALA A 40 17.35 -3.32 -10.03
N GLU A 41 17.06 -4.58 -10.31
CA GLU A 41 17.17 -5.17 -11.66
C GLU A 41 16.14 -4.57 -12.62
N GLU A 42 14.89 -4.41 -12.18
CA GLU A 42 13.84 -3.75 -12.95
C GLU A 42 14.18 -2.29 -13.21
N ARG A 43 14.72 -1.60 -12.20
CA ARG A 43 15.13 -0.19 -12.28
C ARG A 43 16.23 0.04 -13.31
N ALA A 44 17.18 -0.88 -13.46
CA ALA A 44 18.22 -0.80 -14.49
C ALA A 44 17.66 -0.89 -15.93
N ARG A 45 16.45 -1.43 -16.09
CA ARG A 45 15.73 -1.57 -17.36
C ARG A 45 14.68 -0.48 -17.59
N VAL A 46 14.56 0.48 -16.67
CA VAL A 46 13.62 1.58 -16.81
C VAL A 46 14.20 2.64 -17.74
N SER A 47 13.51 2.92 -18.85
CA SER A 47 13.91 3.97 -19.80
C SER A 47 13.58 5.38 -19.30
N ASP A 48 12.45 5.54 -18.60
CA ASP A 48 11.99 6.82 -18.04
C ASP A 48 11.60 6.68 -16.55
N ILE A 49 12.59 6.88 -15.68
CA ILE A 49 12.39 6.74 -14.23
C ILE A 49 11.56 7.88 -13.63
N GLN A 50 11.62 9.07 -14.23
CA GLN A 50 10.86 10.23 -13.76
C GLN A 50 9.38 10.09 -14.12
N GLY A 51 9.07 9.61 -15.32
CA GLY A 51 7.71 9.27 -15.75
C GLY A 51 7.13 8.14 -14.90
N LEU A 52 7.91 7.09 -14.66
CA LEU A 52 7.52 6.00 -13.76
C LEU A 52 7.24 6.52 -12.34
N SER A 53 8.09 7.40 -11.80
CA SER A 53 7.90 8.01 -10.48
C SER A 53 6.61 8.83 -10.42
N LYS A 54 6.39 9.74 -11.39
CA LYS A 54 5.16 10.56 -11.46
C LYS A 54 3.89 9.72 -11.61
N TYR A 55 3.98 8.57 -12.27
CA TYR A 55 2.84 7.68 -12.43
C TYR A 55 2.58 6.82 -11.18
N LEU A 56 3.62 6.19 -10.64
CA LEU A 56 3.51 5.12 -9.64
C LEU A 56 3.50 5.67 -8.21
N MET A 57 4.41 6.58 -7.86
CA MET A 57 4.58 7.07 -6.50
C MET A 57 3.33 7.73 -5.89
N PRO A 58 2.57 8.62 -6.58
CA PRO A 58 1.35 9.18 -5.98
C PRO A 58 0.26 8.11 -5.80
N LYS A 59 0.18 7.11 -6.70
CA LYS A 59 -0.76 5.99 -6.55
C LYS A 59 -0.36 5.07 -5.38
N SER A 60 0.93 4.84 -5.19
CA SER A 60 1.47 4.12 -4.02
C SER A 60 1.19 4.87 -2.72
N ALA A 61 1.30 6.20 -2.71
CA ALA A 61 0.95 6.98 -1.54
C ALA A 61 -0.55 6.90 -1.21
N ILE A 62 -1.42 6.99 -2.22
CA ILE A 62 -2.87 6.83 -2.05
C ILE A 62 -3.19 5.43 -1.51
N PHE A 63 -2.61 4.38 -2.09
CA PHE A 63 -2.78 3.01 -1.62
C PHE A 63 -2.29 2.83 -0.18
N GLY A 64 -1.11 3.38 0.14
CA GLY A 64 -0.58 3.39 1.50
C GLY A 64 -1.52 4.06 2.49
N ALA A 65 -2.14 5.18 2.11
CA ALA A 65 -3.10 5.90 2.96
C ALA A 65 -4.34 5.04 3.25
N PHE A 66 -4.85 4.32 2.24
CA PHE A 66 -5.91 3.33 2.45
C PHE A 66 -5.48 2.23 3.43
N CYS A 67 -4.28 1.66 3.27
CA CYS A 67 -3.75 0.66 4.20
C CYS A 67 -3.64 1.17 5.64
N VAL A 68 -3.24 2.44 5.84
CA VAL A 68 -3.22 3.05 7.18
C VAL A 68 -4.63 3.11 7.77
N VAL A 69 -5.62 3.57 7.00
CA VAL A 69 -7.01 3.64 7.47
C VAL A 69 -7.54 2.26 7.85
N PHE A 70 -7.33 1.26 6.99
CA PHE A 70 -7.77 -0.12 7.26
C PHE A 70 -7.02 -0.74 8.45
N GLY A 71 -5.72 -0.51 8.57
CA GLY A 71 -4.92 -0.98 9.71
C GLY A 71 -5.35 -0.34 11.04
N ILE A 72 -5.66 0.97 11.05
CA ILE A 72 -6.18 1.65 12.26
C ILE A 72 -7.52 1.04 12.67
N GLN A 73 -8.41 0.83 11.71
CA GLN A 73 -9.71 0.20 11.97
C GLN A 73 -9.56 -1.22 12.50
N GLY A 74 -8.69 -2.03 11.90
CA GLY A 74 -8.40 -3.40 12.35
C GLY A 74 -7.90 -3.43 13.78
N VAL A 75 -6.88 -2.61 14.10
CA VAL A 75 -6.36 -2.47 15.46
C VAL A 75 -7.45 -2.02 16.45
N LEU A 76 -8.32 -1.08 16.09
CA LEU A 76 -9.42 -0.61 16.95
C LEU A 76 -10.49 -1.69 17.18
N SER A 77 -10.82 -2.47 16.14
CA SER A 77 -11.77 -3.59 16.20
C SER A 77 -11.22 -4.71 17.09
N ASP A 78 -9.96 -5.09 16.90
CA ASP A 78 -9.32 -6.19 17.60
C ASP A 78 -8.92 -5.85 19.04
N SER A 79 -8.65 -4.57 19.32
CA SER A 79 -8.43 -4.08 20.69
C SER A 79 -9.71 -4.03 21.54
N GLN A 80 -10.85 -4.47 21.01
CA GLN A 80 -12.19 -4.37 21.61
C GLN A 80 -12.59 -2.96 22.06
N LYS A 81 -11.91 -1.92 21.58
CA LYS A 81 -12.22 -0.51 21.89
C LYS A 81 -13.45 -0.04 21.11
N VAL A 82 -13.72 -0.63 19.95
CA VAL A 82 -14.88 -0.33 19.11
C VAL A 82 -15.43 -1.64 18.55
N VAL A 83 -16.70 -1.95 18.83
CA VAL A 83 -17.37 -3.13 18.29
C VAL A 83 -18.03 -2.75 16.97
N PHE A 84 -17.39 -3.08 15.86
CA PHE A 84 -17.99 -2.93 14.54
C PHE A 84 -18.94 -4.10 14.23
N PRO A 85 -20.11 -3.85 13.61
CA PRO A 85 -20.96 -4.92 13.11
C PRO A 85 -20.20 -5.83 12.13
N LYS A 86 -20.47 -7.15 12.17
CA LYS A 86 -19.81 -8.12 11.27
C LYS A 86 -19.93 -7.74 9.78
N ALA A 87 -21.07 -7.17 9.37
CA ALA A 87 -21.29 -6.68 8.01
C ALA A 87 -20.34 -5.53 7.62
N VAL A 88 -20.04 -4.63 8.56
CA VAL A 88 -19.12 -3.50 8.34
C VAL A 88 -17.70 -4.03 8.18
N ASN A 89 -17.24 -4.92 9.08
CA ASN A 89 -15.91 -5.54 8.94
C ASN A 89 -15.76 -6.32 7.63
N ALA A 90 -16.80 -7.05 7.19
CA ALA A 90 -16.80 -7.74 5.90
C ALA A 90 -16.72 -6.75 4.71
N ALA A 91 -17.45 -5.64 4.77
CA ALA A 91 -17.40 -4.60 3.74
C ALA A 91 -16.01 -3.95 3.64
N PHE A 92 -15.37 -3.68 4.78
CA PHE A 92 -14.01 -3.15 4.83
C PHE A 92 -12.98 -4.12 4.26
N LEU A 93 -13.10 -5.41 4.58
CA LEU A 93 -12.23 -6.45 4.02
C LEU A 93 -12.41 -6.56 2.50
N LEU A 94 -13.65 -6.52 1.99
CA LEU A 94 -13.93 -6.48 0.55
C LEU A 94 -13.32 -5.23 -0.11
N ALA A 95 -13.47 -4.07 0.52
CA ALA A 95 -12.89 -2.82 0.02
C ALA A 95 -11.36 -2.88 -0.03
N PHE A 96 -10.71 -3.45 1.00
CA PHE A 96 -9.26 -3.65 1.02
C PHE A 96 -8.80 -4.53 -0.16
N VAL A 97 -9.49 -5.64 -0.42
CA VAL A 97 -9.18 -6.52 -1.56
C VAL A 97 -9.32 -5.79 -2.89
N VAL A 98 -10.39 -5.01 -3.08
CA VAL A 98 -10.59 -4.22 -4.31
C VAL A 98 -9.47 -3.21 -4.51
N VAL A 99 -9.12 -2.46 -3.46
CA VAL A 99 -8.03 -1.47 -3.50
C VAL A 99 -6.69 -2.15 -3.80
N TRP A 100 -6.44 -3.33 -3.23
CA TRP A 100 -5.25 -4.13 -3.50
C TRP A 100 -5.17 -4.65 -4.95
N ILE A 101 -6.29 -5.09 -5.52
CA ILE A 101 -6.37 -5.50 -6.93
C ILE A 101 -6.04 -4.32 -7.85
N ILE A 102 -6.63 -3.14 -7.60
CA ILE A 102 -6.37 -1.92 -8.37
C ILE A 102 -4.89 -1.55 -8.29
N PHE A 103 -4.30 -1.57 -7.10
CA PHE A 103 -2.89 -1.27 -6.91
C PHE A 103 -1.97 -2.26 -7.64
N SER A 104 -2.30 -3.55 -7.56
CA SER A 104 -1.58 -4.61 -8.30
C SER A 104 -1.64 -4.38 -9.82
N TYR A 105 -2.79 -3.98 -10.35
CA TYR A 105 -2.93 -3.63 -11.76
C TYR A 105 -2.09 -2.40 -12.13
N VAL A 106 -2.08 -1.38 -11.27
CA VAL A 106 -1.28 -0.16 -11.46
C VAL A 106 0.21 -0.48 -11.56
N ILE A 107 0.75 -1.31 -10.66
CA ILE A 107 2.16 -1.74 -10.70
C ILE A 107 2.44 -2.48 -12.01
N ARG A 108 1.61 -3.46 -12.38
CA ARG A 108 1.80 -4.22 -13.63
C ARG A 108 1.77 -3.33 -14.87
N LYS A 109 0.84 -2.38 -14.91
CA LYS A 109 0.75 -1.40 -16.00
C LYS A 109 1.98 -0.48 -16.03
N ALA A 110 2.47 -0.05 -14.87
CA ALA A 110 3.69 0.75 -14.79
C ALA A 110 4.90 -0.05 -15.32
N LYS A 111 5.07 -1.30 -14.86
CA LYS A 111 6.15 -2.19 -15.32
C LYS A 111 6.09 -2.39 -16.83
N LYS A 112 4.93 -2.72 -17.40
CA LYS A 112 4.77 -2.90 -18.86
C LYS A 112 5.06 -1.65 -19.69
N THR A 113 4.81 -0.46 -19.12
CA THR A 113 4.96 0.82 -19.85
C THR A 113 6.38 1.35 -19.79
N TYR A 114 7.08 1.14 -18.67
CA TYR A 114 8.35 1.81 -18.38
C TYR A 114 9.55 0.86 -18.31
N ILE A 115 9.35 -0.45 -18.23
CA ILE A 115 10.43 -1.46 -18.18
C ILE A 115 10.42 -2.22 -19.52
N HIS A 116 11.60 -2.29 -20.15
CA HIS A 116 11.82 -3.01 -21.41
C HIS A 116 12.89 -4.09 -21.29
#